data_AF-A0A1H4FQZ2-F1
#
_entry.id   AF-A0A1H4FQZ2-F1
#
_cell.length_a   1.000
_cell.length_b   1.000
_cell.length_c   1.000
_cell.angle_alpha   90.00
_cell.angle_beta   90.00
_cell.angle_gamma   90.00
#
_symmetry.space_group_name_H-M   'P 1'
#
loop_
_entity.id
_entity.type
_entity.pdbx_description
1 polymer ?
#
loop_
_entity_poly.entity_id
_entity_poly.type
_entity_poly.pdbx_seq_one_letter_code
_entity_poly.pdbx_strand_id
1 'polypeptide(L)'
;MAHALSLLQNPDYVRKAIYTTNAVEAVHRQFRKLTKTKGGFANENSLLKLLYAGILKASERWTHPVQNWNLTLSQMAIHFPRRLEYHISL
;
A
#
# COMPACT_ATOMS: atom_id res chain seq x y z
N MET A 1 3.11 -20.92 -7.45
CA MET A 1 4.23 -20.78 -6.49
C MET A 1 5.41 -19.95 -7.04
N ALA A 2 5.54 -19.70 -8.35
CA ALA A 2 6.61 -18.88 -8.93
C ALA A 2 6.57 -17.38 -8.53
N HIS A 3 5.39 -16.80 -8.31
CA HIS A 3 5.26 -15.37 -7.98
C HIS A 3 5.87 -14.97 -6.63
N ALA A 4 5.91 -15.87 -5.65
CA ALA A 4 6.47 -15.59 -4.32
C ALA A 4 8.02 -15.65 -4.31
N LEU A 5 8.62 -16.46 -5.20
CA LEU A 5 10.07 -16.63 -5.31
C LEU A 5 10.77 -15.40 -5.92
N SER A 6 10.12 -14.72 -6.86
CA SER A 6 10.63 -13.46 -7.45
C SER A 6 10.84 -12.36 -6.40
N LEU A 7 10.03 -12.35 -5.33
CA LEU A 7 10.11 -11.34 -4.28
C LEU A 7 11.29 -11.56 -3.32
N LEU A 8 11.78 -12.80 -3.18
CA LEU A 8 12.95 -13.15 -2.37
C LEU A 8 14.27 -12.63 -2.95
N GLN A 9 14.30 -12.30 -4.25
CA GLN A 9 15.46 -11.72 -4.92
C GLN A 9 15.70 -10.24 -4.53
N ASN A 10 14.74 -9.60 -3.84
CA ASN A 10 14.87 -8.21 -3.41
C ASN A 10 15.66 -8.10 -2.08
N PRO A 11 16.36 -6.97 -1.87
CA PRO A 11 17.03 -6.67 -0.60
C PRO A 11 16.10 -6.76 0.60
N ASP A 12 16.64 -7.09 1.78
CA ASP A 12 15.87 -7.24 3.02
C ASP A 12 14.99 -6.02 3.35
N TYR A 13 15.50 -4.81 3.11
CA TYR A 13 14.75 -3.57 3.36
C TYR A 13 13.56 -3.38 2.40
N VAL A 14 13.74 -3.72 1.12
CA VAL A 14 12.68 -3.66 0.10
C VAL A 14 11.63 -4.71 0.37
N ARG A 15 12.04 -5.94 0.74
CA ARG A 15 11.13 -6.99 1.18
C ARG A 15 10.33 -6.56 2.39
N LYS A 16 10.98 -5.99 3.41
CA LYS A 16 10.28 -5.53 4.62
C LYS A 16 9.20 -4.50 4.28
N ALA A 17 9.50 -3.53 3.41
CA ALA A 17 8.51 -2.56 2.97
C ALA A 17 7.33 -3.21 2.21
N ILE A 18 7.60 -4.09 1.23
CA ILE A 18 6.58 -4.75 0.41
C ILE A 18 5.70 -5.70 1.23
N TYR A 19 6.32 -6.47 2.13
CA TYR A 19 5.62 -7.47 2.94
C TYR A 19 4.99 -6.90 4.21
N THR A 20 5.02 -5.59 4.42
CA THR A 20 4.27 -5.00 5.54
C THR A 20 2.76 -5.15 5.31
N THR A 21 2.18 -6.23 5.84
CA THR A 21 0.73 -6.49 5.73
C THR A 21 -0.11 -5.47 6.49
N ASN A 22 0.49 -4.77 7.47
CA ASN A 22 -0.14 -3.76 8.30
C ASN A 22 -0.91 -2.69 7.50
N ALA A 23 -0.37 -2.24 6.35
CA ALA A 23 -1.01 -1.22 5.54
C ALA A 23 -2.31 -1.74 4.88
N VAL A 24 -2.23 -2.92 4.26
CA VAL A 24 -3.37 -3.57 3.61
C VAL A 24 -4.43 -4.01 4.64
N GLU A 25 -4.00 -4.56 5.76
CA GLU A 25 -4.87 -4.94 6.86
C GLU A 25 -5.59 -3.74 7.49
N ALA A 26 -4.92 -2.59 7.61
CA ALA A 26 -5.54 -1.36 8.09
C ALA A 26 -6.68 -0.90 7.16
N VAL A 27 -6.48 -0.98 5.84
CA VAL A 27 -7.53 -0.69 4.84
C VAL A 27 -8.69 -1.69 4.95
N HIS A 28 -8.39 -3.00 5.00
CA HIS A 28 -9.42 -4.03 5.16
C HIS A 28 -10.22 -3.86 6.46
N ARG A 29 -9.56 -3.47 7.56
CA ARG A 29 -10.24 -3.18 8.83
C ARG A 29 -11.19 -1.99 8.69
N GLN A 30 -10.79 -0.93 7.99
CA GLN A 30 -11.67 0.22 7.71
C GLN A 30 -12.90 -0.22 6.90
N PHE A 31 -12.71 -1.01 5.84
CA PHE A 31 -13.82 -1.50 5.02
C PHE A 31 -14.80 -2.34 5.81
N ARG A 32 -14.31 -3.32 6.59
CA ARG A 32 -15.17 -4.12 7.48
C ARG A 32 -15.93 -3.25 8.47
N LYS A 33 -15.32 -2.19 9.01
CA LYS A 33 -16.00 -1.26 9.92
C LYS A 33 -17.12 -0.49 9.22
N LEU A 34 -16.87 0.00 8.00
CA LEU A 34 -17.85 0.78 7.22
C LEU A 34 -19.03 -0.08 6.75
N THR A 35 -18.79 -1.34 6.42
CA THR A 35 -19.83 -2.25 5.95
C THR A 35 -20.57 -2.95 7.09
N LYS A 36 -20.00 -3.06 8.29
CA LYS A 36 -20.65 -3.72 9.44
C LYS A 36 -21.93 -3.02 9.93
N THR A 37 -22.00 -1.69 9.81
CA THR A 37 -23.13 -0.90 10.34
C THR A 37 -24.20 -0.58 9.30
N LYS A 38 -23.91 -0.72 8.00
CA LYS A 38 -24.94 -0.66 6.95
C LYS A 38 -25.51 -2.06 6.75
N GLY A 39 -26.84 -2.17 6.71
CA GLY A 39 -27.53 -3.39 6.27
C GLY A 39 -27.33 -3.65 4.78
N GLY A 40 -28.41 -3.83 4.02
CA GLY A 40 -28.34 -3.97 2.57
C GLY A 40 -27.91 -2.68 1.85
N PHE A 41 -27.16 -2.82 0.76
CA PHE A 41 -26.87 -1.72 -0.17
C PHE A 41 -27.92 -1.70 -1.28
N ALA A 42 -28.39 -0.52 -1.66
CA ALA A 42 -29.41 -0.36 -2.72
C ALA A 42 -28.89 -0.76 -4.11
N ASN A 43 -27.59 -0.57 -4.37
CA ASN A 43 -26.89 -1.00 -5.58
C ASN A 43 -25.37 -1.03 -5.33
N GLU A 44 -24.62 -1.64 -6.24
CA GLU A 44 -23.15 -1.74 -6.17
C GLU A 44 -22.47 -0.36 -6.13
N ASN A 45 -22.97 0.61 -6.90
CA ASN A 45 -22.46 1.98 -6.91
C ASN A 45 -22.51 2.66 -5.53
N SER A 46 -23.52 2.35 -4.73
CA SER A 46 -23.66 2.87 -3.36
C SER A 46 -22.62 2.28 -2.41
N LEU A 47 -22.24 1.02 -2.61
CA LEU A 47 -21.13 0.39 -1.90
C LEU A 47 -19.79 1.03 -2.32
N LEU A 48 -19.54 1.16 -3.63
CA LEU A 48 -18.31 1.75 -4.15
C LEU A 48 -18.10 3.18 -3.65
N LYS A 49 -19.14 4.02 -3.66
CA LYS A 49 -19.08 5.39 -3.11
C LYS A 49 -18.74 5.42 -1.62
N LEU A 50 -19.28 4.48 -0.83
CA LEU A 50 -18.97 4.38 0.60
C LEU A 50 -17.50 3.98 0.82
N LEU A 51 -17.01 2.98 0.09
CA LEU A 51 -15.62 2.52 0.18
C LEU A 51 -14.66 3.64 -0.25
N TYR A 52 -14.98 4.35 -1.34
CA TYR A 52 -14.20 5.49 -1.82
C TYR A 52 -14.10 6.59 -0.76
N ALA A 53 -15.21 6.99 -0.15
CA ALA A 53 -15.20 7.96 0.95
C ALA A 53 -14.40 7.47 2.16
N GLY A 54 -14.44 6.17 2.45
CA GLY A 54 -13.61 5.52 3.46
C GLY A 54 -12.11 5.63 3.18
N ILE A 55 -11.71 5.41 1.93
CA ILE A 55 -10.31 5.56 1.49
C ILE A 55 -9.88 7.01 1.59
N LEU A 56 -10.68 7.98 1.13
CA LEU A 56 -10.35 9.41 1.24
C LEU A 56 -10.05 9.79 2.68
N LYS A 57 -10.91 9.42 3.62
CA LYS A 57 -10.70 9.67 5.04
C LYS A 57 -9.49 8.92 5.63
N ALA A 58 -9.19 7.72 5.13
CA ALA A 58 -7.98 6.99 5.52
C ALA A 58 -6.71 7.68 5.00
N SER A 59 -6.76 8.20 3.78
CA SER A 59 -5.63 8.86 3.12
C SER A 59 -5.17 10.12 3.84
N GLU A 60 -6.10 10.87 4.45
CA GLU A 60 -5.78 12.02 5.30
C GLU A 60 -4.85 11.67 6.48
N ARG A 61 -4.84 10.40 6.90
CA ARG A 61 -4.01 9.91 8.02
C ARG A 61 -2.71 9.26 7.57
N TRP A 62 -2.50 9.07 6.27
CA TRP A 62 -1.28 8.49 5.70
C TRP A 62 -0.15 9.53 5.58
N THR A 63 0.07 10.27 6.66
CA THR A 63 1.12 11.30 6.74
C THR A 63 2.43 10.78 7.34
N HIS A 64 2.40 9.57 7.91
CA HIS A 64 3.57 9.01 8.57
C HIS A 64 4.58 8.51 7.52
N PRO A 65 5.85 8.93 7.60
CA PRO A 65 6.86 8.50 6.67
C PRO A 65 7.13 7.00 6.82
N VAL A 66 7.42 6.34 5.70
CA VAL A 66 7.83 4.93 5.71
C VAL A 66 9.18 4.82 6.41
N GLN A 67 9.28 3.89 7.36
CA GLN A 67 10.52 3.69 8.11
C GLN A 67 11.67 3.30 7.18
N ASN A 68 12.82 3.97 7.32
CA ASN A 68 14.02 3.74 6.51
C ASN A 68 13.78 3.90 5.00
N TRP A 69 12.88 4.81 4.59
CA TRP A 69 12.56 5.03 3.18
C TRP A 69 13.77 5.42 2.34
N ASN A 70 14.63 6.33 2.82
CA ASN A 70 15.83 6.75 2.09
C ASN A 70 16.77 5.58 1.79
N LEU A 71 17.02 4.70 2.75
CA LEU A 71 17.85 3.52 2.55
C LEU A 71 17.21 2.54 1.55
N THR A 72 15.90 2.32 1.69
CA THR A 72 15.13 1.48 0.76
C THR A 72 15.22 2.03 -0.67
N LEU A 73 15.08 3.34 -0.83
CA LEU A 73 15.13 4.02 -2.12
C LEU A 73 16.53 3.91 -2.76
N SER A 74 17.61 4.13 -2.00
CA SER A 74 18.98 3.95 -2.49
C SER A 74 19.25 2.51 -2.93
N GLN A 75 18.77 1.51 -2.17
CA GLN A 75 18.90 0.10 -2.55
C GLN A 75 18.09 -0.23 -3.81
N MET A 76 16.89 0.33 -3.96
CA MET A 76 16.10 0.17 -5.19
C MET A 76 16.76 0.82 -6.40
N ALA A 77 17.38 2.00 -6.24
CA ALA A 77 18.10 2.67 -7.33
C ALA A 77 19.29 1.83 -7.84
N ILE A 78 20.02 1.17 -6.94
CA ILE A 78 21.13 0.29 -7.28
C ILE A 78 20.64 -1.00 -7.99
N HIS A 79 19.57 -1.62 -7.49
CA HIS A 79 19.08 -2.89 -8.06
C HIS A 79 18.25 -2.73 -9.34
N PHE A 80 17.59 -1.59 -9.52
CA PHE A 80 16.77 -1.28 -10.69
C PHE A 80 17.28 -0.02 -11.39
N PRO A 81 18.49 -0.08 -11.99
CA PRO A 81 19.06 1.06 -12.69
C PRO A 81 18.12 1.53 -13.82
N ARG A 82 18.11 2.84 -14.12
CA ARG A 82 17.25 3.47 -15.15
C ARG A 82 15.74 3.40 -14.95
N ARG A 83 15.23 2.78 -13.88
CA ARG A 83 13.78 2.75 -13.58
C ARG A 83 13.34 3.92 -12.72
N LEU A 84 14.24 4.42 -11.88
CA LEU A 84 13.94 5.44 -10.88
C LEU A 84 14.54 6.82 -11.21
N GLU A 85 15.50 6.89 -12.13
CA GLU A 85 16.19 8.13 -12.54
C GLU A 85 15.22 9.23 -13.03
N TYR A 86 14.09 8.86 -13.63
CA TYR A 86 13.07 9.82 -14.10
C TYR A 86 12.09 10.29 -13.01
N HIS A 87 12.07 9.62 -11.85
CA HIS A 87 11.10 9.85 -10.78
C HIS A 87 11.72 10.38 -9.49
N ILE A 88 13.05 10.31 -9.38
CA ILE A 88 13.81 10.84 -8.25
C ILE A 88 14.67 11.96 -8.82
N SER A 89 14.31 13.21 -8.55
CA SER A 89 15.23 14.34 -8.72
C SER A 89 16.31 14.20 -7.65
N LEU A 90 17.45 13.63 -8.01
CA LEU A 90 18.63 13.59 -7.15
C LEU A 90 19.32 14.95 -7.16
#